data_AF-A0A975QN93-F1
#
_entry.id   AF-A0A975QN93-F1
#
_cell.length_a   1.000
_cell.length_b   1.000
_cell.length_c   1.000
_cell.angle_alpha   90.00
_cell.angle_beta   90.00
_cell.angle_gamma   90.00
#
_symmetry.space_group_name_H-M   'P 1'
#
loop_
_entity.id
_entity.type
_entity.pdbx_description
1 polymer ?
#
loop_
_entity_poly.entity_id
_entity_poly.type
_entity_poly.pdbx_seq_one_letter_code
_entity_poly.pdbx_strand_id
1 'polypeptide(L)' 'MDVNQYILKVRNFLREHNFYEYGLNYEIKTYKNIANVYSKYEAKKSKEHEEIIKRGVNLIHLLNDGSGWKISNMLWQDE' A
#
# COMPACT_ATOMS: atom_id res chain seq x y z
N MET A 1 2.68 -12.26 11.53
CA MET A 1 1.52 -11.41 11.85
C MET A 1 0.43 -11.77 10.87
N ASP A 2 -0.74 -12.17 11.34
CA ASP A 2 -1.89 -12.42 10.46
C ASP A 2 -2.60 -11.11 10.07
N VAL A 3 -3.60 -11.22 9.18
CA VAL A 3 -4.35 -10.07 8.66
C VAL A 3 -5.11 -9.32 9.77
N ASN A 4 -5.70 -10.03 10.74
CA ASN A 4 -6.47 -9.39 11.82
C ASN A 4 -5.55 -8.63 12.77
N GLN A 5 -4.41 -9.20 13.11
CA GLN A 5 -3.37 -8.53 13.90
C GLN A 5 -2.85 -7.28 13.20
N TYR A 6 -2.61 -7.35 11.89
CA TYR A 6 -2.21 -6.19 11.10
C TYR A 6 -3.26 -5.08 11.14
N ILE A 7 -4.54 -5.41 10.90
CA ILE A 7 -5.65 -4.45 10.95
C ILE A 7 -5.72 -3.75 12.30
N LEU A 8 -5.60 -4.49 13.40
CA LEU A 8 -5.62 -3.92 14.74
C LEU A 8 -4.44 -2.97 14.98
N LYS A 9 -3.23 -3.36 14.58
CA LYS A 9 -2.02 -2.54 14.72
C LYS A 9 -2.15 -1.22 13.94
N VAL A 10 -2.53 -1.31 12.66
CA VAL A 10 -2.71 -0.13 11.80
C VAL A 10 -3.84 0.76 12.30
N ARG A 11 -4.96 0.17 12.74
CA ARG A 11 -6.09 0.94 13.31
C ARG A 11 -5.67 1.76 14.53
N ASN A 12 -4.88 1.18 15.43
CA ASN A 12 -4.41 1.89 16.62
C ASN A 12 -3.44 3.02 16.23
N PHE A 13 -2.50 2.75 15.32
CA PHE A 13 -1.57 3.76 14.82
C PHE A 13 -2.31 4.96 14.18
N LEU A 14 -3.28 4.71 13.30
CA LEU A 14 -4.01 5.76 12.58
C LEU A 14 -4.98 6.57 13.46
N ARG A 15 -5.24 6.15 14.70
CA ARG A 15 -6.02 6.96 15.67
C ARG A 15 -5.22 8.11 16.25
N GLU A 16 -3.91 7.92 16.39
CA GLU A 16 -3.01 8.86 17.06
C GLU A 16 -2.14 9.63 16.06
N HIS A 17 -1.98 9.11 14.85
CA HIS A 17 -1.10 9.66 13.83
C HIS A 17 -1.84 9.91 12.52
N ASN A 18 -1.73 11.15 12.02
CA ASN A 18 -2.13 11.43 10.64
C ASN A 18 -1.13 10.78 9.68
N PHE A 19 -1.67 10.13 8.65
CA PHE A 19 -0.87 9.42 7.65
C PHE A 19 -1.46 9.67 6.27
N TYR A 20 -0.68 10.30 5.40
CA TYR A 20 -1.02 10.58 4.01
C TYR A 20 0.08 10.00 3.12
N GLU A 21 -0.23 8.88 2.46
CA GLU A 21 0.67 8.22 1.51
C GLU A 21 0.28 8.60 0.08
N TYR A 22 1.28 8.85 -0.77
CA TYR A 22 1.09 9.08 -2.20
C TYR A 22 2.14 8.35 -3.03
N GLY A 23 1.70 7.87 -4.19
CA GLY A 23 2.56 7.17 -5.14
C GLY A 23 3.45 8.13 -5.93
N LEU A 24 4.70 7.73 -6.12
CA LEU A 24 5.67 8.40 -6.98
C LEU A 24 5.80 7.74 -8.35
N ASN A 25 5.74 6.41 -8.38
CA ASN A 25 5.82 5.61 -9.60
C ASN A 25 5.09 4.29 -9.43
N TYR A 26 4.65 3.69 -10.54
CA TYR A 26 4.07 2.37 -10.57
C TYR A 26 4.41 1.62 -11.86
N GLU A 27 4.59 0.30 -11.72
CA GLU A 27 4.67 -0.63 -12.84
C GLU A 27 3.58 -1.70 -12.67
N ILE A 28 2.80 -1.92 -13.72
CA ILE A 28 1.69 -2.88 -13.71
C ILE A 28 1.95 -3.94 -14.78
N LYS A 29 2.03 -5.21 -14.36
CA LYS A 29 2.11 -6.37 -15.24
C LYS A 29 0.87 -7.23 -15.07
N THR A 30 0.01 -7.24 -16.09
CA THR A 30 -1.25 -7.99 -16.08
C THR A 30 -1.14 -9.22 -16.98
N TYR A 31 -1.64 -10.36 -16.51
CA TYR A 31 -1.83 -11.56 -17.31
C TYR A 31 -3.24 -12.12 -17.07
N LYS A 32 -4.11 -12.00 -18.07
CA LYS A 32 -5.53 -12.38 -17.97
C LYS A 32 -6.17 -11.76 -16.72
N ASN A 33 -6.47 -12.59 -15.72
CA ASN A 33 -7.17 -12.22 -14.50
C ASN A 33 -6.25 -12.09 -13.28
N ILE A 34 -4.92 -12.05 -13.46
CA ILE A 34 -3.96 -11.73 -12.40
C ILE A 34 -3.12 -10.51 -12.77
N ALA A 35 -2.64 -9.78 -11.76
CA ALA A 35 -1.74 -8.66 -11.97
C ALA A 35 -0.70 -8.56 -10.85
N ASN A 36 0.52 -8.13 -11.20
CA ASN A 36 1.55 -7.71 -10.27
C ASN A 36 1.75 -6.20 -10.42
N VAL A 37 1.74 -5.49 -9.30
CA VAL A 37 1.93 -4.04 -9.23
C VAL A 37 3.10 -3.73 -8.32
N TYR A 38 4.13 -3.09 -8.89
CA TYR A 38 5.15 -2.39 -8.12
C TYR A 38 4.67 -0.95 -7.92
N SER A 39 4.81 -0.41 -6.72
CA SER A 39 4.54 1.01 -6.46
C SER A 39 5.59 1.59 -5.52
N LYS A 40 6.22 2.68 -5.93
CA LYS A 40 7.08 3.49 -5.06
C LYS A 40 6.25 4.58 -4.42
N TYR A 41 6.40 4.80 -3.11
CA TYR A 41 5.58 5.75 -2.36
C TYR A 41 6.40 6.63 -1.42
N GLU A 42 5.79 7.75 -1.05
CA GLU A 42 6.18 8.59 0.08
C GLU A 42 4.96 8.80 1.00
N ALA A 43 5.20 9.04 2.28
CA ALA A 43 4.17 9.42 3.21
C ALA A 43 4.53 10.67 4.02
N LYS A 44 3.50 11.41 4.41
CA LYS A 44 3.53 12.68 5.13
C LYS A 44 2.41 12.69 6.19
N LYS A 45 2.41 13.68 7.08
CA LYS A 45 1.32 13.86 8.06
C LYS A 45 0.05 14.44 7.43
N SER A 46 0.16 15.18 6.34
CA SER A 46 -0.95 15.66 5.52
C SER A 46 -0.45 15.93 4.11
N LYS A 47 -1.37 16.25 3.19
CA LYS A 47 -1.04 16.57 1.80
C LYS A 47 -0.17 17.82 1.68
N GLU A 48 -0.43 18.81 2.52
CA GLU A 48 0.26 20.11 2.56
C GLU A 48 1.54 20.08 3.41
N HIS A 49 1.77 19.02 4.18
CA HIS A 49 2.97 18.91 5.01
C HIS A 49 4.21 18.82 4.12
N GLU A 50 5.27 19.55 4.46
CA GLU A 50 6.49 19.55 3.63
C GLU A 50 7.35 18.31 3.90
N GLU A 51 7.52 17.96 5.18
CA GLU A 51 8.38 16.87 5.63
C GLU A 51 7.81 15.49 5.28
N ILE A 52 8.66 14.66 4.66
CA ILE A 52 8.42 13.24 4.39
C ILE A 52 8.72 12.45 5.66
N ILE A 53 7.75 11.66 6.14
CA ILE A 53 7.90 10.81 7.32
C ILE A 53 8.20 9.35 6.98
N LYS A 54 8.00 8.96 5.71
CA LYS A 54 8.22 7.61 5.24
C LYS A 54 8.43 7.57 3.73
N ARG A 55 9.24 6.62 3.26
CA ARG A 55 9.37 6.27 1.84
C ARG A 55 9.55 4.76 1.75
N GLY A 56 9.09 4.18 0.64
CA GLY A 56 9.25 2.75 0.44
C GLY A 56 8.69 2.27 -0.88
N VAL A 57 8.55 0.94 -0.96
CA VAL A 57 7.97 0.24 -2.09
C VAL A 57 6.90 -0.73 -1.63
N ASN A 58 5.88 -0.90 -2.47
CA ASN A 58 4.82 -1.88 -2.35
C ASN A 58 4.91 -2.86 -3.53
N LEU A 59 4.83 -4.16 -3.24
CA LEU A 59 4.67 -5.24 -4.22
C LEU A 59 3.29 -5.86 -3.99
N ILE A 60 2.37 -5.64 -4.92
CA ILE A 60 0.95 -6.01 -4.77
C ILE A 60 0.60 -7.04 -5.82
N HIS A 61 0.07 -8.19 -5.39
CA HIS A 61 -0.50 -9.19 -6.26
C HIS A 61 -2.02 -9.08 -6.23
N LEU A 62 -2.65 -9.04 -7.40
CA LEU A 62 -4.09 -8.93 -7.55
C LEU A 62 -4.66 -10.11 -8.34
N LEU A 63 -5.88 -10.49 -7.98
CA LEU A 63 -6.72 -11.46 -8.68
C LEU A 63 -8.05 -10.81 -9.04
N ASN A 64 -8.48 -11.00 -10.29
CA ASN A 64 -9.83 -10.70 -10.73
C ASN A 64 -10.62 -12.01 -10.83
N ASP A 65 -11.68 -12.12 -10.05
CA ASP A 65 -12.56 -13.29 -10.00
C ASP A 65 -13.82 -13.14 -10.87
N GLY A 66 -13.88 -12.10 -11.70
CA GLY A 66 -15.04 -11.73 -12.50
C GLY A 66 -15.93 -10.66 -11.85
N SER A 67 -15.77 -10.40 -10.55
CA SER A 67 -16.47 -9.31 -9.84
C SER A 67 -15.62 -8.03 -9.71
N GLY A 68 -14.32 -8.12 -9.99
CA GLY A 68 -13.37 -7.01 -9.88
C GLY A 68 -12.01 -7.45 -9.36
N TRP A 69 -11.04 -6.53 -9.37
CA TRP A 69 -9.69 -6.77 -8.87
C TRP A 69 -9.66 -6.73 -7.34
N LYS A 70 -9.08 -7.77 -6.73
CA LYS A 70 -8.88 -7.91 -5.28
C LYS A 70 -7.41 -8.14 -4.99
N ILE A 71 -6.90 -7.58 -3.89
CA ILE A 71 -5.53 -7.83 -3.42
C ILE A 71 -5.49 -9.24 -2.82
N SER A 72 -4.64 -10.11 -3.37
CA SER A 72 -4.41 -11.46 -2.84
C SER A 72 -3.22 -11.49 -1.88
N ASN A 73 -2.19 -10.69 -2.16
CA ASN A 73 -0.99 -10.56 -1.34
C ASN A 73 -0.39 -9.17 -1.50
N MET A 74 0.25 -8.67 -0.45
CA MET A 74 0.98 -7.40 -0.46
C MET A 74 2.23 -7.52 0.41
N LEU A 75 3.36 -7.12 -0.16
CA LEU A 75 4.61 -6.91 0.57
C LEU A 75 4.96 -5.43 0.50
N TRP A 76 5.54 -4.90 1.56
CA TRP A 76 6.10 -3.55 1.56
C TRP A 76 7.44 -3.56 2.27
N GLN A 77 8.29 -2.65 1.87
CA GLN A 77 9.55 -2.39 2.55
C GLN A 77 9.79 -0.89 2.60
N ASP A 78 10.19 -0.45 3.78
CA ASP A 78 10.54 0.94 4.05
C ASP A 78 12.03 1.13 3.66
N GLU A 79 12.34 2.28 3.04
CA GLU A 79 13.74 2.70 2.77
C GLU A 79 14.45 3.14 4.05
#